data_AF-A0A522CW43-F1
#
_entry.id   AF-A0A522CW43-F1
#
_cell.length_a   1.000
_cell.length_b   1.000
_cell.length_c   1.000
_cell.angle_alpha   90.00
_cell.angle_beta   90.00
_cell.angle_gamma   90.00
#
_symmetry.space_group_name_H-M   'P 1'
#
loop_
_entity.id
_entity.type
_entity.pdbx_description
1 polymer ?
#
loop_
_entity_poly.entity_id
_entity_poly.type
_entity_poly.pdbx_seq_one_letter_code
_entity_poly.pdbx_strand_id
1 'polypeptide(L)'
;MRKPRVPFSAEIAWRIWRGLNEGHGLRRLCRQPGMPTRATVMRWLRERPDFAATAQALRRMGGLDGAGLPSGFRNGIGDVILERLAAGEPLRTICRDPDMPSRSTVHTWMRLNPEWAQAMACARDLASWAAADAQMAAWGYGDGIANFPRAQTPRPPVLPGS
;
A
#
# COMPACT_ATOMS: atom_id res chain seq x y z
N MET A 1 23.69 1.97 11.31
CA MET A 1 23.84 3.18 12.16
C MET A 1 22.65 3.29 13.10
N ARG A 2 22.87 3.53 14.40
CA ARG A 2 21.80 3.66 15.41
C ARG A 2 21.20 5.06 15.32
N LYS A 3 19.87 5.18 15.17
CA LYS A 3 19.19 6.48 15.11
C LYS A 3 19.47 7.27 16.41
N PRO A 4 19.78 8.58 16.35
CA PRO A 4 20.05 9.38 17.54
C PRO A 4 18.86 9.36 18.51
N ARG A 5 19.16 9.42 19.82
CA ARG A 5 18.13 9.43 20.86
C ARG A 5 17.43 10.79 20.86
N VAL A 6 16.13 10.79 20.56
CA VAL A 6 15.28 11.98 20.61
C VAL A 6 14.56 11.99 21.97
N PRO A 7 14.75 13.04 22.80
CA PRO A 7 14.06 13.16 24.08
C PRO A 7 12.57 13.48 23.87
N PHE A 8 11.76 13.29 24.91
CA PHE A 8 10.38 13.75 24.88
C PHE A 8 10.36 15.27 24.93
N SER A 9 9.68 15.90 23.99
CA SER A 9 9.44 17.34 23.95
C SER A 9 8.02 17.62 23.44
N ALA A 10 7.49 18.82 23.73
CA ALA A 10 6.19 19.25 23.23
C ALA A 10 6.14 19.24 21.69
N GLU A 11 7.23 19.66 21.03
CA GLU A 11 7.35 19.65 19.57
C GLU A 11 7.23 18.23 18.99
N ILE A 12 7.95 17.26 19.56
CA ILE A 12 7.90 15.87 19.09
C ILE A 12 6.52 15.26 19.38
N ALA A 13 5.93 15.55 20.54
CA ALA A 13 4.58 15.12 20.86
C ALA A 13 3.56 15.66 19.85
N TRP A 14 3.64 16.95 19.52
CA TRP A 14 2.79 17.58 18.51
C TRP A 14 2.97 16.98 17.13
N ARG A 15 4.20 16.72 16.69
CA ARG A 15 4.47 16.06 15.41
C ARG A 15 3.85 14.65 15.34
N ILE A 16 3.91 13.90 16.44
CA ILE A 16 3.28 12.58 16.54
C ILE A 16 1.76 12.72 16.49
N TRP A 17 1.18 13.60 17.30
CA TRP A 17 -0.26 13.87 17.36
C TRP A 17 -0.83 14.28 16.01
N ARG A 18 -0.21 15.27 15.35
CA ARG A 18 -0.58 15.72 14.01
C ARG A 18 -0.61 14.54 13.03
N GLY A 19 0.46 13.75 13.00
CA GLY A 19 0.55 12.59 12.12
C GLY A 19 -0.53 11.55 12.40
N LEU A 20 -0.84 11.27 13.67
CA LEU A 20 -1.91 10.34 14.04
C LEU A 20 -3.29 10.86 13.59
N ASN A 21 -3.53 12.16 13.71
CA ASN A 21 -4.76 12.80 13.26
C ASN A 21 -4.92 12.76 11.72
N GLU A 22 -3.81 12.88 11.00
CA GLU A 22 -3.73 12.66 9.54
C GLU A 22 -3.82 11.16 9.15
N GLY A 23 -4.10 10.28 10.12
CA GLY A 23 -4.20 8.83 9.91
C GLY A 23 -2.84 8.15 9.71
N HIS A 24 -1.70 8.79 9.94
CA HIS A 24 -0.41 8.10 9.81
C HIS A 24 -0.12 7.23 11.04
N GLY A 25 0.03 5.92 10.83
CA GLY A 25 0.42 5.00 11.90
C GLY A 25 1.83 5.32 12.45
N LEU A 26 2.06 5.00 13.74
CA LEU A 26 3.33 5.25 14.44
C LEU A 26 4.57 4.73 13.69
N ARG A 27 4.45 3.62 12.94
CA ARG A 27 5.57 3.06 12.16
C ARG A 27 6.06 4.04 11.10
N ARG A 28 5.17 4.70 10.35
CA ARG A 28 5.52 5.69 9.32
C ARG A 28 6.12 6.92 9.97
N LEU A 29 5.46 7.45 10.99
CA LEU A 29 5.94 8.63 11.73
C LEU A 29 7.35 8.43 12.28
N CYS A 30 7.62 7.29 12.94
CA CYS A 30 8.94 7.01 13.50
C CYS A 30 10.07 6.85 12.45
N ARG A 31 9.75 6.67 11.17
CA ARG A 31 10.75 6.61 10.09
C ARG A 31 11.23 7.99 9.65
N GLN A 32 10.43 9.03 9.84
CA GLN A 32 10.78 10.39 9.40
C GLN A 32 12.06 10.91 10.10
N PRO A 33 12.82 11.80 9.43
CA PRO A 33 13.98 12.46 10.03
C PRO A 33 13.63 13.19 11.33
N GLY A 34 14.53 13.09 12.32
CA GLY A 34 14.36 13.71 13.64
C GLY A 34 13.30 13.06 14.54
N MET A 35 12.61 12.00 14.09
CA MET A 35 11.60 11.31 14.92
C MET A 35 12.22 10.25 15.85
N PRO A 36 11.66 10.06 17.07
CA PRO A 36 12.05 8.98 17.97
C PRO A 36 11.78 7.59 17.36
N THR A 37 12.38 6.57 17.94
CA THR A 37 12.08 5.18 17.54
C THR A 37 10.70 4.75 18.07
N ARG A 38 10.08 3.76 17.43
CA ARG A 38 8.80 3.21 17.88
C ARG A 38 8.87 2.73 19.34
N ALA A 39 9.94 2.06 19.73
CA ALA A 39 10.11 1.58 21.12
C ALA A 39 10.12 2.75 22.12
N THR A 40 10.75 3.86 21.77
CA THR A 40 10.77 5.08 22.58
C THR A 40 9.36 5.67 22.74
N VAL A 41 8.60 5.79 21.65
CA VAL A 41 7.22 6.30 21.70
C VAL A 41 6.30 5.37 22.51
N MET A 42 6.41 4.05 22.33
CA MET A 42 5.63 3.07 23.10
C MET A 42 5.95 3.14 24.60
N ARG A 43 7.19 3.49 24.97
CA ARG A 43 7.55 3.76 26.36
C ARG A 43 6.86 5.02 26.87
N TRP A 44 6.89 6.12 26.13
CA TRP A 44 6.21 7.36 26.53
C TRP A 44 4.71 7.20 26.69
N LEU A 45 4.07 6.42 25.80
CA LEU A 45 2.63 6.10 25.92
C LEU A 45 2.30 5.34 27.21
N ARG A 46 3.24 4.57 27.78
CA ARG A 46 3.05 3.88 29.07
C ARG A 46 3.33 4.80 30.27
N GLU A 47 4.31 5.68 30.14
CA GLU A 47 4.80 6.53 31.25
C GLU A 47 4.03 7.85 31.39
N ARG A 48 3.30 8.30 30.36
CA ARG A 48 2.67 9.63 30.30
C ARG A 48 1.19 9.54 29.89
N PRO A 49 0.26 9.53 30.86
CA PRO A 49 -1.18 9.40 30.60
C PRO A 49 -1.74 10.47 29.66
N ASP A 50 -1.39 11.75 29.85
CA ASP A 50 -1.90 12.84 29.00
C ASP A 50 -1.50 12.68 27.53
N PHE A 51 -0.23 12.32 27.31
CA PHE A 51 0.27 12.05 25.97
C PHE A 51 -0.46 10.87 25.31
N ALA A 52 -0.70 9.82 26.09
CA ALA A 52 -1.41 8.63 25.64
C ALA A 52 -2.88 8.89 25.33
N ALA A 53 -3.58 9.65 26.18
CA ALA A 53 -4.98 10.01 26.00
C ALA A 53 -5.19 10.83 24.72
N THR A 54 -4.38 11.88 24.51
CA THR A 54 -4.43 12.68 23.28
C THR A 54 -4.05 11.86 22.05
N ALA A 55 -3.02 11.02 22.14
CA ALA A 55 -2.64 10.13 21.04
C ALA A 55 -3.77 9.15 20.69
N GLN A 56 -4.46 8.58 21.67
CA GLN A 56 -5.60 7.70 21.43
C GLN A 56 -6.77 8.46 20.78
N ALA A 57 -7.14 9.65 21.28
CA ALA A 57 -8.20 10.45 20.70
C ALA A 57 -7.91 10.81 19.22
N LEU A 58 -6.69 11.27 18.92
CA LEU A 58 -6.28 11.61 17.56
C LEU A 58 -6.18 10.39 16.66
N ARG A 59 -5.86 9.22 17.21
CA ARG A 59 -5.93 7.95 16.47
C ARG A 59 -7.35 7.58 16.10
N ARG A 60 -8.34 7.75 16.99
CA ARG A 60 -9.76 7.57 16.63
C ARG A 60 -10.16 8.50 15.50
N MET A 61 -9.85 9.79 15.63
CA MET A 61 -10.20 10.81 14.64
C MET A 61 -9.50 10.55 13.29
N GLY A 62 -8.25 10.10 13.32
CA GLY A 62 -7.52 9.64 12.13
C GLY A 62 -7.86 8.23 11.66
N GLY A 63 -8.93 7.59 12.18
CA GLY A 63 -9.42 6.30 11.69
C GLY A 63 -8.57 5.07 12.06
N LEU A 64 -7.63 5.20 12.99
CA LEU A 64 -6.63 4.18 13.37
C LEU A 64 -7.10 3.18 14.45
N ASP A 65 -8.31 3.34 14.99
CA ASP A 65 -8.82 2.61 16.17
C ASP A 65 -9.82 1.51 15.83
N GLY A 66 -9.82 1.09 14.55
CA GLY A 66 -10.58 -0.04 14.07
C GLY A 66 -10.10 -1.38 14.59
N ALA A 67 -10.79 -1.94 15.57
CA ALA A 67 -10.71 -3.37 15.86
C ALA A 67 -11.06 -4.15 14.57
N GLY A 68 -10.11 -4.93 14.05
CA GLY A 68 -10.30 -5.81 12.90
C GLY A 68 -9.50 -5.44 11.66
N LEU A 69 -9.54 -4.20 11.18
CA LEU A 69 -8.79 -3.82 9.96
C LEU A 69 -7.45 -3.17 10.33
N PRO A 70 -6.31 -3.66 9.81
CA PRO A 70 -5.02 -3.07 10.14
C PRO A 70 -4.97 -1.61 9.69
N SER A 71 -4.59 -0.73 10.62
CA SER A 71 -4.50 0.74 10.45
C SER A 71 -4.15 1.24 9.04
N GLY A 72 -3.14 0.66 8.38
CA GLY A 72 -2.74 1.07 7.03
C GLY A 72 -3.90 1.07 6.01
N PHE A 73 -4.81 0.11 6.08
CA PHE A 73 -5.93 -0.02 5.14
C PHE A 73 -6.83 1.21 5.17
N ARG A 74 -7.18 1.68 6.38
CA ARG A 74 -8.11 2.79 6.61
C ARG A 74 -7.53 4.16 6.28
N ASN A 75 -6.22 4.24 6.08
CA ASN A 75 -5.51 5.49 5.81
C ASN A 75 -5.39 5.79 4.30
N GLY A 76 -6.27 5.23 3.48
CA GLY A 76 -6.22 5.35 2.02
C GLY A 76 -5.11 4.55 1.33
N ILE A 77 -4.28 3.80 2.08
CA ILE A 77 -3.24 2.95 1.46
C ILE A 77 -3.89 1.85 0.60
N GLY A 78 -5.09 1.39 0.98
CA GLY A 78 -5.86 0.46 0.15
C GLY A 78 -6.15 1.04 -1.24
N ASP A 79 -6.55 2.31 -1.30
CA ASP A 79 -6.87 3.01 -2.55
C ASP A 79 -5.62 3.25 -3.39
N VAL A 80 -4.51 3.67 -2.76
CA VAL A 80 -3.21 3.83 -3.43
C VAL A 80 -2.74 2.50 -4.05
N ILE A 81 -2.97 1.37 -3.37
CA ILE A 81 -2.66 0.05 -3.92
C ILE A 81 -3.56 -0.26 -5.13
N LEU A 82 -4.86 0.02 -5.05
CA LEU A 82 -5.80 -0.21 -6.16
C LEU A 82 -5.42 0.63 -7.38
N GLU A 83 -5.11 1.92 -7.18
CA GLU A 83 -4.70 2.84 -8.25
C GLU A 83 -3.42 2.37 -8.95
N ARG A 84 -2.36 2.08 -8.18
CA ARG A 84 -1.10 1.59 -8.75
C ARG A 84 -1.26 0.24 -9.44
N LEU A 85 -2.08 -0.65 -8.87
CA LEU A 85 -2.34 -1.97 -9.46
C LEU A 85 -3.12 -1.84 -10.78
N ALA A 86 -4.13 -0.98 -10.83
CA ALA A 86 -4.90 -0.66 -12.03
C ALA A 86 -4.04 -0.02 -13.12
N ALA A 87 -3.04 0.77 -12.74
CA ALA A 87 -2.03 1.31 -13.65
C ALA A 87 -1.03 0.26 -14.18
N GLY A 88 -1.19 -1.02 -13.81
CA GLY A 88 -0.34 -2.12 -14.28
C GLY A 88 0.89 -2.39 -13.43
N GLU A 89 1.08 -1.70 -12.30
CA GLU A 89 2.19 -2.00 -11.40
C GLU A 89 1.91 -3.30 -10.62
N PRO A 90 2.78 -4.32 -10.71
CA PRO A 90 2.51 -5.59 -10.05
C PRO A 90 2.63 -5.42 -8.53
N LEU A 91 1.72 -6.07 -7.78
CA LEU A 91 1.66 -5.99 -6.32
C LEU A 91 2.99 -6.27 -5.60
N ARG A 92 3.85 -7.13 -6.18
CA ARG A 92 5.20 -7.40 -5.64
C ARG A 92 6.11 -6.15 -5.62
N THR A 93 5.96 -5.27 -6.61
CA THR A 93 6.71 -4.03 -6.75
C THR A 93 6.12 -2.97 -5.83
N ILE A 94 4.78 -2.86 -5.80
CA ILE A 94 4.07 -1.98 -4.86
C ILE A 94 4.50 -2.29 -3.43
N CYS A 95 4.44 -3.55 -2.99
CA CYS A 95 4.84 -3.96 -1.64
C CYS A 95 6.35 -3.85 -1.33
N ARG A 96 7.21 -3.58 -2.31
CA ARG A 96 8.65 -3.31 -2.07
C ARG A 96 8.91 -1.87 -1.64
N ASP A 97 7.99 -0.95 -1.97
CA ASP A 97 8.04 0.43 -1.53
C ASP A 97 8.06 0.49 0.01
N PRO A 98 9.01 1.22 0.64
CA PRO A 98 9.10 1.35 2.08
C PRO A 98 7.80 1.80 2.75
N ASP A 99 7.00 2.62 2.08
CA ASP A 99 5.73 3.16 2.63
C ASP A 99 4.52 2.26 2.37
N MET A 100 4.69 1.18 1.60
CA MET A 100 3.65 0.20 1.33
C MET A 100 3.65 -0.97 2.34
N PRO A 101 2.49 -1.61 2.54
CA PRO A 101 2.38 -2.79 3.40
C PRO A 101 3.05 -4.00 2.74
N SER A 102 3.41 -4.98 3.56
CA SER A 102 3.89 -6.27 3.05
C SER A 102 2.77 -7.04 2.36
N ARG A 103 3.15 -7.99 1.48
CA ARG A 103 2.17 -8.87 0.82
C ARG A 103 1.28 -9.62 1.82
N SER A 104 1.84 -10.11 2.92
CA SER A 104 1.07 -10.82 3.96
C SER A 104 0.02 -9.91 4.60
N THR A 105 0.32 -8.62 4.78
CA THR A 105 -0.64 -7.63 5.27
C THR A 105 -1.76 -7.40 4.26
N VAL A 106 -1.43 -7.25 2.97
CA VAL A 106 -2.43 -7.11 1.90
C VAL A 106 -3.37 -8.32 1.81
N HIS A 107 -2.82 -9.54 1.86
CA HIS A 107 -3.66 -10.76 1.88
C HIS A 107 -4.55 -10.85 3.11
N THR A 108 -4.08 -10.35 4.26
CA THR A 108 -4.90 -10.25 5.47
C THR A 108 -6.04 -9.27 5.28
N TRP A 109 -5.80 -8.13 4.60
CA TRP A 109 -6.86 -7.17 4.26
C TRP A 109 -7.92 -7.78 3.35
N MET A 110 -7.51 -8.50 2.30
CA MET A 110 -8.45 -9.19 1.41
C MET A 110 -9.34 -10.20 2.15
N ARG A 111 -8.78 -10.93 3.12
CA ARG A 111 -9.56 -11.90 3.91
C ARG A 111 -10.56 -11.23 4.84
N LEU A 112 -10.22 -10.04 5.36
CA LEU A 112 -11.04 -9.30 6.33
C LEU A 112 -12.04 -8.34 5.65
N ASN A 113 -11.84 -8.03 4.38
CA ASN A 113 -12.69 -7.16 3.58
C ASN A 113 -12.91 -7.77 2.18
N PRO A 114 -13.98 -8.59 2.01
CA PRO A 114 -14.31 -9.21 0.73
C PRO A 114 -14.59 -8.22 -0.40
N GLU A 115 -15.23 -7.07 -0.10
CA GLU A 115 -15.50 -6.03 -1.10
C GLU A 115 -14.19 -5.45 -1.66
N TRP A 116 -13.20 -5.20 -0.80
CA TRP A 116 -11.89 -4.75 -1.25
C TRP A 116 -11.10 -5.84 -1.99
N ALA A 117 -11.28 -7.11 -1.62
CA ALA A 117 -10.71 -8.22 -2.38
C ALA A 117 -11.29 -8.27 -3.82
N GLN A 118 -12.58 -7.95 -3.99
CA GLN A 118 -13.21 -7.82 -5.29
C GLN A 118 -12.67 -6.60 -6.05
N ALA A 119 -12.53 -5.44 -5.39
CA ALA A 119 -11.90 -4.27 -6.00
C ALA A 119 -10.46 -4.56 -6.50
N MET A 120 -9.68 -5.33 -5.74
CA MET A 120 -8.35 -5.80 -6.15
C MET A 120 -8.39 -6.69 -7.39
N ALA A 121 -9.44 -7.51 -7.57
CA ALA A 121 -9.62 -8.29 -8.79
C ALA A 121 -9.94 -7.38 -9.98
N CYS A 122 -10.90 -6.47 -9.83
CA CYS A 122 -11.26 -5.50 -10.86
C CYS A 122 -10.06 -4.63 -11.29
N ALA A 123 -9.21 -4.20 -10.35
CA ALA A 123 -8.00 -3.46 -10.67
C ALA A 123 -7.00 -4.27 -11.51
N ARG A 124 -6.86 -5.58 -11.26
CA ARG A 124 -6.03 -6.47 -12.12
C ARG A 124 -6.62 -6.64 -13.51
N ASP A 125 -7.94 -6.76 -13.58
CA ASP A 125 -8.62 -6.87 -14.86
C ASP A 125 -8.40 -5.59 -15.66
N LEU A 126 -8.59 -4.41 -15.05
CA LEU A 126 -8.35 -3.11 -15.69
C LEU A 126 -6.91 -2.99 -16.22
N ALA A 127 -5.91 -3.41 -15.43
CA ALA A 127 -4.52 -3.45 -15.89
C ALA A 127 -4.31 -4.40 -17.08
N SER A 128 -5.01 -5.53 -17.11
CA SER A 128 -4.94 -6.50 -18.21
C SER A 128 -5.59 -5.96 -19.48
N TRP A 129 -6.74 -5.29 -19.36
CA TRP A 129 -7.39 -4.59 -20.47
C TRP A 129 -6.50 -3.48 -21.03
N ALA A 130 -5.92 -2.64 -20.16
CA ALA A 130 -5.01 -1.59 -20.59
C ALA A 130 -3.76 -2.14 -21.30
N ALA A 131 -3.20 -3.25 -20.83
CA ALA A 131 -2.09 -3.92 -21.49
C ALA A 131 -2.49 -4.51 -22.86
N ALA A 132 -3.70 -5.07 -22.97
CA ALA A 132 -4.22 -5.55 -24.25
C ALA A 132 -4.41 -4.39 -25.24
N ASP A 133 -5.03 -3.28 -24.82
CA ASP A 133 -5.21 -2.09 -25.66
C ASP A 133 -3.87 -1.52 -26.13
N ALA A 134 -2.87 -1.45 -25.25
CA ALA A 134 -1.52 -1.02 -25.60
C ALA A 134 -0.87 -1.98 -26.63
N GLN A 135 -1.07 -3.29 -26.48
CA GLN A 135 -0.56 -4.29 -27.43
C GLN A 135 -1.27 -4.19 -28.79
N MET A 136 -2.58 -3.92 -28.79
CA MET A 136 -3.39 -3.71 -29.99
C MET A 136 -2.94 -2.46 -30.73
N ALA A 137 -2.70 -1.36 -30.02
CA ALA A 137 -2.15 -0.13 -30.60
C ALA A 137 -0.75 -0.37 -31.20
N ALA A 138 0.12 -1.12 -30.50
CA ALA A 138 1.43 -1.50 -31.02
C ALA A 138 1.36 -2.39 -32.28
N TRP A 139 0.26 -3.11 -32.46
CA TRP A 139 -0.06 -3.86 -33.68
C TRP A 139 -0.72 -3.02 -34.79
N GLY A 140 -0.85 -1.71 -34.61
CA GLY A 140 -1.46 -0.82 -35.60
C GLY A 140 -2.99 -0.95 -35.68
N TYR A 141 -3.65 -1.39 -34.61
CA TYR A 141 -5.12 -1.37 -34.55
C TYR A 141 -5.62 0.08 -34.70
N GLY A 142 -6.32 0.36 -35.81
CA GLY A 142 -6.71 1.71 -36.23
C GLY A 142 -6.21 2.08 -37.63
N ASP A 143 -5.11 1.46 -38.09
CA ASP A 143 -4.49 1.72 -39.41
C ASP A 143 -5.01 0.78 -40.52
N GLY A 144 -6.06 0.01 -40.23
CA GLY A 144 -6.66 -0.99 -41.12
C GLY A 144 -6.14 -2.42 -40.89
N ILE A 145 -6.98 -3.43 -41.15
CA ILE A 145 -6.70 -4.86 -40.88
C ILE A 145 -5.46 -5.42 -41.58
N ALA A 146 -4.91 -4.69 -42.57
CA ALA A 146 -3.71 -5.07 -43.31
C ALA A 146 -2.42 -4.91 -42.49
N ASN A 147 -2.39 -4.00 -41.51
CA ASN A 147 -1.24 -3.77 -40.63
C ASN A 147 -1.20 -4.69 -39.41
N PHE A 148 -2.28 -5.45 -39.17
CA PHE A 148 -2.32 -6.41 -38.08
C PHE A 148 -1.27 -7.50 -38.34
N PRO A 149 -0.41 -7.84 -37.35
CA PRO A 149 0.52 -8.94 -37.53
C PRO A 149 -0.28 -10.21 -37.82
N ARG A 150 0.00 -10.83 -38.97
CA ARG A 150 -0.53 -12.17 -39.25
C ARG A 150 -0.14 -13.06 -38.08
N ALA A 151 -1.11 -13.78 -37.51
CA ALA A 151 -0.88 -14.67 -36.38
C ALA A 151 0.38 -15.49 -36.64
N GLN A 152 1.45 -15.22 -35.88
CA GLN A 152 2.51 -16.20 -35.72
C GLN A 152 1.82 -17.34 -34.99
N THR A 153 1.48 -18.40 -35.71
CA THR A 153 0.91 -19.60 -35.12
C THR A 153 1.78 -19.96 -33.92
N PRO A 154 1.22 -20.11 -32.71
CA PRO A 154 2.01 -20.50 -31.56
C PRO A 154 2.72 -21.80 -31.94
N ARG A 155 4.06 -21.79 -31.85
CA ARG A 155 4.87 -22.99 -32.13
C ARG A 155 4.28 -24.12 -31.28
N PRO A 156 3.78 -25.22 -31.87
CA PRO A 156 3.15 -26.28 -31.10
C PRO A 156 4.13 -26.76 -30.01
N PRO A 157 3.65 -27.09 -28.80
CA PRO A 157 4.52 -27.52 -27.73
C PRO A 157 5.36 -28.69 -28.21
N VAL A 158 6.69 -28.57 -28.10
CA VAL A 158 7.61 -29.67 -28.41
C VAL A 158 7.35 -30.74 -27.36
N LEU A 159 6.69 -31.83 -27.76
CA LEU A 159 6.54 -33.00 -26.92
C LEU A 159 7.92 -33.65 -26.74
N PRO A 160 8.38 -33.91 -25.50
CA PRO A 160 9.67 -34.54 -25.27
C PRO A 160 9.64 -36.01 -25.67
N GLY A 161 10.52 -36.39 -26.61
CA GLY A 161 10.96 -37.77 -26.84
C GLY A 161 10.05 -38.63 -27.71
N SER A 162 10.47 -38.87 -28.95
CA SER A 162 10.29 -40.14 -29.66
C SER A 162 11.62 -40.87 -29.68
#